data_AF-A0A955VAA8-F1
#
_entry.id   AF-A0A955VAA8-F1
#
_cell.length_a   1.000
_cell.length_b   1.000
_cell.length_c   1.000
_cell.angle_alpha   90.00
_cell.angle_beta   90.00
_cell.angle_gamma   90.00
#
_symmetry.space_group_name_H-M   'P 1'
#
loop_
_entity.id
_entity.type
_entity.pdbx_description
1 polymer ?
#
loop_
_entity_poly.entity_id
_entity_poly.type
_entity_poly.pdbx_seq_one_letter_code
_entity_poly.pdbx_strand_id
1 'polypeptide(L)'
;MNENEILSLMKSSLDEVAPGWSKNIKEFGPQVRFRDMDVDSVQIMEMVGVIEEKCNCQFADEDLAQIAKVGDMIALVKKVAA
;
A
#
# COMPACT_ATOMS: atom_id res chain seq x y z
N MET A 1 10.92 10.01 1.03
CA MET A 1 9.55 10.41 1.48
C MET A 1 9.36 10.16 2.97
N ASN A 2 8.53 10.95 3.65
CA ASN A 2 8.13 10.70 5.03
C ASN A 2 6.91 9.77 5.13
N GLU A 3 6.58 9.29 6.33
CA GLU A 3 5.51 8.31 6.52
C GLU A 3 4.11 8.82 6.17
N ASN A 4 3.81 10.08 6.49
CA ASN A 4 2.51 10.67 6.20
C ASN A 4 2.29 10.81 4.69
N GLU A 5 3.34 11.14 3.94
CA GLU A 5 3.31 11.19 2.48
C GLU A 5 3.04 9.80 1.89
N ILE A 6 3.70 8.76 2.41
CA ILE A 6 3.50 7.38 1.94
C ILE A 6 2.10 6.88 2.27
N LEU A 7 1.59 7.15 3.49
CA LEU A 7 0.22 6.83 3.87
C LEU A 7 -0.80 7.53 2.95
N SER A 8 -0.57 8.80 2.62
CA SER A 8 -1.43 9.54 1.70
C SER A 8 -1.38 8.95 0.29
N LEU A 9 -0.19 8.58 -0.19
CA LEU A 9 -0.01 7.92 -1.49
C LEU A 9 -0.78 6.60 -1.52
N MET A 10 -0.58 5.73 -0.53
CA MET A 10 -1.27 4.45 -0.42
C MET A 10 -2.79 4.61 -0.39
N LYS A 11 -3.32 5.57 0.38
CA LYS A 11 -4.76 5.87 0.39
C LYS A 11 -5.26 6.23 -1.00
N SER A 12 -4.55 7.14 -1.69
CA SER A 12 -4.94 7.54 -3.04
C SER A 12 -4.92 6.38 -4.03
N SER A 13 -3.93 5.49 -3.93
CA SER A 13 -3.84 4.31 -4.78
C SER A 13 -4.95 3.30 -4.48
N LEU A 14 -5.30 3.10 -3.20
CA LEU A 14 -6.41 2.23 -2.79
C LEU A 14 -7.77 2.81 -3.19
N ASP A 15 -7.97 4.13 -3.12
CA ASP A 15 -9.19 4.77 -3.60
C ASP A 15 -9.40 4.60 -5.11
N GLU A 16 -8.30 4.50 -5.88
CA GLU A 16 -8.30 4.30 -7.33
C GLU A 16 -8.69 2.86 -7.73
N VAL A 17 -8.14 1.86 -7.03
CA VAL A 17 -8.29 0.44 -7.42
C VAL A 17 -9.32 -0.34 -6.59
N ALA A 18 -9.60 0.12 -5.37
CA ALA A 18 -10.47 -0.55 -4.42
C ALA A 18 -11.44 0.42 -3.72
N PRO A 19 -12.36 1.07 -4.45
CA PRO A 19 -13.29 2.03 -3.87
C PRO A 19 -14.11 1.40 -2.73
N GLY A 20 -13.95 1.94 -1.52
CA GLY A 20 -14.59 1.41 -0.31
C GLY A 20 -13.73 0.46 0.52
N TRP A 21 -12.45 0.28 0.20
CA TRP A 21 -11.46 -0.48 1.00
C TRP A 21 -11.49 -0.14 2.50
N SER A 22 -11.83 1.11 2.83
CA SER A 22 -11.79 1.64 4.19
C SER A 22 -13.08 1.44 5.00
N LYS A 23 -14.14 0.83 4.44
CA LYS A 23 -15.45 0.71 5.09
C LYS A 23 -15.41 0.03 6.46
N ASN A 24 -14.51 -0.93 6.63
CA ASN A 24 -14.43 -1.78 7.82
C ASN A 24 -13.28 -1.41 8.78
N ILE A 25 -12.51 -0.36 8.47
CA ILE A 25 -11.42 0.09 9.32
C ILE A 25 -11.73 1.47 9.91
N LYS A 26 -11.36 1.68 11.18
CA LYS A 26 -11.53 2.97 11.87
C LYS A 26 -10.41 3.95 11.55
N GLU A 27 -9.21 3.42 11.38
CA GLU A 27 -8.00 4.20 11.18
C GLU A 27 -7.09 3.45 10.21
N PHE A 28 -6.46 4.19 9.31
CA PHE A 28 -5.46 3.65 8.39
C PHE A 28 -4.07 4.02 8.87
N GLY A 29 -3.27 3.01 9.19
CA GLY A 29 -1.92 3.19 9.71
C GLY A 29 -1.12 1.89 9.70
N PRO A 30 0.16 1.92 10.16
CA PRO A 30 1.11 0.83 9.97
C PRO A 30 0.68 -0.54 10.52
N GLN A 31 -0.20 -0.55 11.51
CA GLN A 31 -0.67 -1.78 12.17
C GLN A 31 -1.82 -2.48 11.42
N VAL A 32 -2.46 -1.79 10.47
CA VAL A 32 -3.58 -2.34 9.70
C VAL A 32 -3.10 -3.45 8.78
N ARG A 33 -3.76 -4.61 8.82
CA ARG A 33 -3.49 -5.70 7.88
C ARG A 33 -4.33 -5.53 6.63
N PHE A 34 -3.79 -5.88 5.47
CA PHE A 34 -4.53 -5.81 4.21
C PHE A 34 -5.79 -6.67 4.22
N ARG A 35 -5.71 -7.86 4.83
CA ARG A 35 -6.86 -8.77 5.00
C ARG A 35 -8.01 -8.21 5.86
N ASP A 36 -7.74 -7.18 6.67
CA ASP A 36 -8.76 -6.57 7.54
C ASP A 36 -9.45 -5.40 6.81
N MET A 37 -8.99 -5.06 5.60
CA MET A 37 -9.61 -4.10 4.69
C MET A 37 -10.47 -4.84 3.65
N ASP A 38 -11.40 -4.13 3.02
CA ASP A 38 -12.20 -4.68 1.91
C ASP A 38 -11.40 -4.64 0.60
N VAL A 39 -10.27 -5.34 0.58
CA VAL A 39 -9.38 -5.47 -0.58
C VAL A 39 -9.02 -6.91 -0.84
N ASP A 40 -8.93 -7.30 -2.11
CA ASP A 40 -8.42 -8.60 -2.52
C ASP A 40 -6.94 -8.54 -2.95
N SER A 41 -6.36 -9.70 -3.25
CA SER A 41 -4.96 -9.81 -3.68
C SER A 41 -4.68 -9.12 -5.02
N VAL A 42 -5.68 -9.03 -5.91
CA VAL A 42 -5.53 -8.36 -7.22
C VAL A 42 -5.44 -6.86 -6.99
N GLN A 43 -6.35 -6.31 -6.19
CA GLN A 43 -6.38 -4.90 -5.83
C GLN A 43 -5.12 -4.45 -5.07
N ILE A 44 -4.56 -5.32 -4.22
CA ILE A 44 -3.26 -5.05 -3.58
C ILE A 44 -2.16 -4.91 -4.65
N MET A 45 -2.12 -5.80 -5.65
CA MET A 45 -1.13 -5.72 -6.73
C MET A 45 -1.35 -4.51 -7.65
N GLU A 46 -2.61 -4.15 -7.93
CA GLU A 46 -2.93 -2.92 -8.68
C GLU A 46 -2.50 -1.66 -7.91
N MET A 47 -2.75 -1.62 -6.60
CA MET A 47 -2.27 -0.53 -5.73
C MET A 47 -0.73 -0.43 -5.77
N VAL A 48 -0.03 -1.56 -5.75
CA VAL A 48 1.43 -1.61 -5.86
C VAL A 48 1.88 -1.01 -7.21
N GLY A 49 1.26 -1.39 -8.33
CA GLY A 49 1.58 -0.83 -9.64
C GLY A 49 1.40 0.69 -9.70
N VAL A 50 0.32 1.23 -9.12
CA VAL A 50 0.10 2.69 -9.03
C VAL A 50 1.20 3.38 -8.22
N ILE A 51 1.68 2.75 -7.14
CA ILE A 51 2.77 3.27 -6.32
C ILE A 51 4.10 3.26 -7.09
N GLU A 52 4.40 2.16 -7.79
CA GLU A 52 5.58 2.02 -8.64
C GLU A 52 5.64 3.10 -9.72
N GLU A 53 4.54 3.35 -10.42
CA GLU A 53 4.44 4.41 -11.42
C GLU A 53 4.65 5.80 -10.80
N LYS A 54 3.99 6.10 -9.68
CA LYS A 54 4.08 7.42 -9.01
C LYS A 54 5.45 7.69 -8.40
N CYS A 55 6.12 6.65 -7.91
CA CYS A 55 7.46 6.75 -7.33
C CYS A 55 8.57 6.50 -8.36
N ASN A 56 8.22 6.16 -9.61
CA ASN A 56 9.16 5.74 -10.65
C ASN A 56 10.16 4.68 -10.14
N CYS A 57 9.63 3.67 -9.47
CA CYS A 57 10.39 2.57 -8.87
C CYS A 57 9.79 1.22 -9.24
N GLN A 58 10.48 0.15 -8.86
CA GLN A 58 9.99 -1.22 -9.01
C GLN A 58 10.33 -2.01 -7.75
N PHE A 59 9.37 -2.75 -7.24
CA PHE A 59 9.53 -3.62 -6.09
C PHE A 59 9.88 -5.04 -6.54
N ALA A 60 10.70 -5.74 -5.76
CA ALA A 60 11.00 -7.13 -6.03
C ALA A 60 9.81 -8.01 -5.65
N ASP A 61 9.47 -9.01 -6.48
CA ASP A 61 8.38 -9.96 -6.21
C ASP A 61 8.52 -10.64 -4.83
N GLU A 62 9.76 -10.92 -4.40
CA GLU A 62 10.06 -11.48 -3.09
C GLU A 62 9.66 -10.54 -1.94
N ASP A 63 9.94 -9.24 -2.08
CA ASP A 63 9.52 -8.22 -1.11
C ASP A 63 7.99 -8.10 -1.11
N LEU A 64 7.36 -8.15 -2.28
CA LEU A 64 5.90 -8.06 -2.42
C LEU A 64 5.17 -9.27 -1.79
N ALA A 65 5.72 -10.47 -1.96
CA ALA A 65 5.15 -11.70 -1.41
C ALA A 65 5.12 -11.73 0.13
N GLN A 66 5.92 -10.89 0.81
CA GLN A 66 5.96 -10.79 2.26
C GLN A 66 5.00 -9.75 2.84
N ILE A 67 4.33 -8.95 2.00
CA ILE A 67 3.45 -7.88 2.46
C ILE A 67 2.21 -8.47 3.15
N ALA A 68 2.01 -8.11 4.42
CA ALA A 68 0.80 -8.47 5.17
C ALA A 68 0.08 -7.25 5.76
N LYS A 69 0.81 -6.17 6.02
CA LYS A 69 0.34 -4.97 6.70
C LYS A 69 0.77 -3.70 5.98
N VAL A 70 0.06 -2.62 6.24
CA VAL A 70 0.39 -1.28 5.74
C VAL A 70 1.82 -0.87 6.12
N GLY A 71 2.28 -1.24 7.32
CA GLY A 71 3.65 -0.98 7.76
C GLY A 71 4.72 -1.64 6.89
N ASP A 72 4.44 -2.82 6.34
CA ASP A 72 5.37 -3.54 5.45
C ASP A 72 5.53 -2.76 4.13
N MET A 73 4.41 -2.26 3.58
CA MET A 73 4.42 -1.38 2.41
C MET A 73 5.15 -0.07 2.67
N ILE A 74 4.94 0.56 3.83
CA ILE A 74 5.64 1.79 4.19
C ILE A 74 7.15 1.56 4.21
N ALA A 75 7.60 0.46 4.83
CA ALA A 75 9.02 0.12 4.87
C ALA A 75 9.59 -0.11 3.46
N LEU A 76 8.82 -0.78 2.60
CA LEU A 76 9.21 -1.07 1.23
C LEU A 76 9.34 0.20 0.38
N VAL A 77 8.36 1.11 0.45
CA VAL A 77 8.42 2.40 -0.24
C VAL A 77 9.60 3.23 0.27
N LYS A 78 9.85 3.26 1.59
CA LYS A 78 11.01 3.97 2.17
C LYS A 78 12.35 3.41 1.66
N LYS A 79 12.44 2.11 1.35
CA LYS A 79 13.66 1.46 0.84
C LYS A 79 14.01 1.92 -0.58
N VAL A 80 13.00 2.19 -1.42
CA VAL A 80 13.20 2.53 -2.84
C VAL A 80 13.07 4.02 -3.16
N ALA A 81 12.26 4.77 -2.39
CA ALA A 81 12.03 6.20 -2.56
C ALA A 81 12.98 7.06 -1.67
N ALA A 82 14.21 6.57 -1.48
CA ALA A 82 15.27 7.20 -0.71
C ALA A 82 16.14 8.13 -1.56
#